data_AF-A0A7X9TV10-F1
#
_entry.id   AF-A0A7X9TV10-F1
#
_cell.length_a   1.000
_cell.length_b   1.000
_cell.length_c   1.000
_cell.angle_alpha   90.00
_cell.angle_beta   90.00
_cell.angle_gamma   90.00
#
_symmetry.space_group_name_H-M   'P 1'
#
loop_
_entity.id
_entity.type
_entity.pdbx_description
1 polymer ?
#
loop_
_entity_poly.entity_id
_entity_poly.type
_entity_poly.pdbx_seq_one_letter_code
_entity_poly.pdbx_strand_id
1 'polypeptide(L)'
;MKTLELEVGIEGLEGLVCPLIEAMQSLEHLPEFPLQVFRDLVANSLHDVSVSFDGAALTAGNLRGVCRPSRNFELVTAALLALNAYLHR
;
A
#
# COMPACT_ATOMS: atom_id res chain seq x y z
N MET A 1 6.95 32.14 19.65
CA MET A 1 6.21 30.99 19.09
C MET A 1 7.24 30.01 18.55
N LYS A 2 7.20 28.73 18.95
CA LYS A 2 8.03 27.69 18.33
C LYS A 2 7.30 27.19 17.09
N THR A 3 7.98 27.21 15.94
CA THR A 3 7.49 26.63 14.70
C THR A 3 7.63 25.11 14.80
N LEU A 4 6.54 24.39 14.57
CA LEU A 4 6.55 22.93 14.45
C LEU A 4 6.79 22.59 13.00
N GLU A 5 7.88 21.86 12.72
CA GLU A 5 8.14 21.29 11.40
C GLU A 5 7.46 19.92 11.32
N LEU A 6 6.60 19.76 10.32
CA LEU A 6 5.86 18.52 10.04
C LEU A 6 6.51 17.84 8.85
N GLU A 7 7.05 16.65 9.06
CA GLU A 7 7.59 15.80 8.00
C GLU A 7 6.71 14.54 7.90
N VAL A 8 6.08 14.35 6.74
CA VAL A 8 5.23 13.18 6.45
C VAL A 8 5.93 12.34 5.39
N GLY A 9 6.35 11.14 5.78
CA GLY A 9 6.93 10.14 4.88
C GLY A 9 5.93 9.02 4.58
N ILE A 10 5.94 8.52 3.35
CA ILE A 10 5.22 7.32 2.95
C ILE A 10 6.27 6.21 2.76
N GLU A 11 6.29 5.24 3.67
CA GLU A 11 7.24 4.12 3.61
C GLU A 11 6.60 2.89 2.95
N GLY A 12 7.35 2.19 2.09
CA GLY A 12 6.99 0.87 1.57
C GLY A 12 5.89 0.84 0.49
N LEU A 13 5.21 1.95 0.24
CA LEU A 13 4.13 2.03 -0.75
C LEU A 13 4.63 1.87 -2.19
N GLU A 14 5.74 2.53 -2.55
CA GLU A 14 6.31 2.46 -3.92
C GLU A 14 6.69 1.02 -4.30
N GLY A 15 7.25 0.26 -3.36
CA GLY A 15 7.65 -1.13 -3.58
C GLY A 15 6.48 -2.11 -3.73
N LEU A 16 5.26 -1.69 -3.39
CA LEU A 16 4.05 -2.52 -3.48
C LEU A 16 3.15 -2.09 -4.64
N VAL A 17 3.03 -0.79 -4.90
CA VAL A 17 2.09 -0.24 -5.89
C VAL A 17 2.51 -0.55 -7.33
N CYS A 18 3.78 -0.35 -7.69
CA CYS A 18 4.22 -0.61 -9.07
C CYS A 18 4.04 -2.07 -9.47
N PRO A 19 4.50 -3.07 -8.68
CA PRO A 19 4.29 -4.48 -9.01
C PRO A 19 2.80 -4.87 -9.05
N LEU A 20 1.98 -4.27 -8.17
CA LEU A 20 0.55 -4.52 -8.14
C LEU A 20 -0.15 -4.04 -9.43
N ILE A 21 0.20 -2.84 -9.91
CA ILE A 21 -0.36 -2.29 -11.16
C ILE A 21 0.00 -3.20 -12.33
N GLU A 22 1.26 -3.61 -12.44
CA GLU A 22 1.72 -4.51 -13.49
C GLU A 22 0.98 -5.85 -13.45
N ALA A 23 0.83 -6.44 -12.27
CA ALA A 23 0.07 -7.68 -12.12
C ALA A 23 -1.41 -7.52 -12.50
N MET A 24 -2.05 -6.41 -12.08
CA MET A 24 -3.45 -6.14 -12.42
C MET A 24 -3.65 -5.92 -13.94
N GLN A 25 -2.70 -5.29 -14.62
CA GLN A 25 -2.71 -5.15 -16.08
C GLN A 25 -2.54 -6.50 -16.77
N SER A 26 -1.66 -7.36 -16.26
CA SER A 26 -1.47 -8.71 -16.78
C SER A 26 -2.74 -9.56 -16.64
N LEU A 27 -3.42 -9.44 -15.49
CA LEU A 27 -4.67 -10.16 -15.20
C LEU A 27 -5.86 -9.63 -16.01
N GLU A 28 -5.82 -8.40 -16.53
CA GLU A 28 -6.86 -7.83 -17.39
C GLU A 28 -6.98 -8.56 -18.73
N HIS A 29 -5.92 -9.23 -19.18
CA HIS A 29 -5.90 -9.96 -20.45
C HIS A 29 -6.42 -11.40 -20.34
N LEU A 30 -6.76 -11.85 -19.13
CA LEU A 30 -7.28 -13.19 -18.91
C LEU A 30 -8.79 -13.25 -19.18
N PRO A 31 -9.25 -14.16 -20.05
CA PRO A 31 -10.68 -14.33 -20.31
C PRO A 31 -11.40 -14.76 -19.02
N GLU A 32 -12.58 -14.18 -18.79
CA GLU A 32 -13.43 -14.46 -17.62
C GLU A 32 -12.84 -14.09 -16.25
N PHE A 33 -11.71 -13.39 -16.21
CA PHE A 33 -11.13 -12.95 -14.94
C PHE A 33 -12.00 -11.85 -14.29
N PRO A 34 -12.41 -11.98 -13.01
CA PRO A 34 -13.26 -11.00 -12.34
C PRO A 34 -12.45 -9.78 -11.89
N LEU A 35 -11.85 -9.06 -12.84
CA LEU A 35 -10.92 -7.96 -12.60
C LEU A 35 -11.52 -6.87 -11.68
N GLN A 36 -12.81 -6.57 -11.86
CA GLN A 36 -13.50 -5.58 -11.05
C GLN A 36 -13.51 -5.96 -9.56
N VAL A 37 -13.72 -7.23 -9.23
CA VAL A 37 -13.73 -7.72 -7.85
C VAL A 37 -12.37 -7.52 -7.18
N PHE A 38 -11.28 -7.78 -7.92
CA PHE A 38 -9.93 -7.58 -7.41
C PHE A 38 -9.56 -6.09 -7.31
N ARG A 39 -10.01 -5.25 -8.25
CA ARG A 39 -9.87 -3.78 -8.15
C ARG A 39 -10.58 -3.24 -6.91
N ASP A 40 -11.81 -3.69 -6.67
CA ASP A 40 -12.60 -3.28 -5.51
C ASP A 40 -11.94 -3.78 -4.20
N LEU A 41 -11.39 -5.00 -4.19
CA LEU A 41 -10.65 -5.54 -3.04
C LEU A 41 -9.40 -4.71 -2.72
N VAL A 42 -8.62 -4.33 -3.75
CA VAL A 42 -7.45 -3.46 -3.60
C VAL A 42 -7.88 -2.09 -3.05
N ALA A 43 -8.90 -1.46 -3.64
CA ALA A 43 -9.40 -0.16 -3.22
C ALA A 43 -9.91 -0.16 -1.76
N ASN A 44 -10.61 -1.22 -1.36
CA ASN A 44 -11.08 -1.41 0.02
C ASN A 44 -9.91 -1.61 0.99
N SER A 45 -8.85 -2.30 0.58
CA SER A 45 -7.67 -2.53 1.43
C SER A 45 -6.82 -1.27 1.63
N LEU A 46 -6.88 -0.30 0.70
CA LEU A 46 -6.22 1.01 0.80
C LEU A 46 -6.88 1.96 1.81
N HIS A 47 -8.14 1.74 2.18
CA HIS A 47 -8.85 2.61 3.14
C HIS A 47 -8.31 2.49 4.57
N ASP A 48 -7.62 1.39 4.89
CA ASP A 48 -6.85 1.26 6.13
C ASP A 48 -5.40 1.71 5.84
N VAL A 49 -5.06 2.93 6.22
CA VAL A 49 -3.66 3.40 6.28
C VAL A 49 -3.28 3.52 7.74
N SER A 50 -2.19 2.85 8.12
CA SER A 50 -1.65 3.00 9.47
C SER A 50 -0.75 4.23 9.51
N VAL A 51 -1.12 5.18 10.38
CA VAL A 51 -0.28 6.36 10.65
C VAL A 51 0.36 6.15 12.01
N SER A 52 1.69 6.15 12.03
CA SER A 52 2.47 6.02 13.26
C SER A 52 3.28 7.30 13.48
N PHE A 53 3.38 7.72 14.74
CA PHE A 53 4.16 8.88 15.14
C PHE A 53 5.34 8.42 15.99
N ASP A 54 6.52 8.97 15.73
CA ASP A 54 7.67 8.75 16.60
C ASP A 54 7.51 9.59 17.88
N GLY A 55 7.15 8.91 18.97
CA GLY A 55 6.95 9.55 20.28
C GLY A 55 8.22 10.18 20.85
N ALA A 56 9.41 9.64 20.53
CA ALA A 56 10.67 10.22 20.99
C ALA A 56 10.95 11.54 20.26
N ALA A 57 10.74 11.58 18.94
CA ALA A 57 10.81 12.81 18.15
C ALA A 57 9.79 13.85 18.64
N LEU A 58 8.57 13.42 18.96
CA LEU A 58 7.48 14.27 19.47
C LEU A 58 7.91 15.01 20.76
N THR A 59 8.53 14.30 21.70
CA THR A 59 9.02 14.89 22.96
C THR A 59 10.18 15.87 22.77
N ALA A 60 10.95 15.73 21.67
CA ALA A 60 12.00 16.67 21.27
C ALA A 60 11.48 17.89 20.49
N GLY A 61 10.16 17.97 20.25
CA GLY A 61 9.54 19.06 19.48
C GLY A 61 9.57 18.86 17.96
N ASN A 62 9.85 17.64 17.50
CA ASN A 62 9.85 17.27 16.08
C ASN A 62 8.69 16.31 15.79
N LEU A 63 7.78 16.68 14.88
CA LEU A 63 6.64 15.83 14.54
C LEU A 63 6.92 15.05 13.26
N ARG A 64 7.34 13.80 13.42
CA ARG A 64 7.50 12.84 12.31
C ARG A 64 6.37 11.84 12.29
N GLY A 65 5.59 11.89 11.20
CA GLY A 65 4.55 10.92 10.90
C GLY A 65 5.01 9.98 9.79
N VAL A 66 4.89 8.67 10.03
CA VAL A 66 5.12 7.64 9.01
C VAL A 66 3.78 7.01 8.66
N CYS A 67 3.41 7.14 7.39
CA CYS A 67 2.27 6.44 6.81
C CYS A 67 2.77 5.11 6.24
N ARG A 68 2.18 4.00 6.69
CA ARG A 68 2.44 2.66 6.16
C ARG A 68 1.17 2.07 5.58
N PRO A 69 1.26 1.37 4.43
CA PRO A 69 0.14 0.57 3.94
C PRO A 69 -0.34 -0.38 5.03
N SER A 70 -1.64 -0.66 5.08
CA SER A 70 -2.12 -1.67 6.02
C SER A 70 -1.60 -3.04 5.66
N ARG A 71 -1.52 -3.88 6.69
CA ARG A 71 -1.31 -5.31 6.54
C ARG A 71 -2.32 -5.96 5.58
N ASN A 72 -3.54 -5.44 5.49
CA ASN A 72 -4.55 -5.93 4.55
C ASN A 72 -4.14 -5.63 3.11
N PHE A 73 -3.68 -4.40 2.82
CA PHE A 73 -3.16 -4.04 1.50
C PHE A 73 -1.93 -4.87 1.12
N GLU A 74 -1.01 -5.08 2.07
CA GLU A 74 0.18 -5.93 1.86
C GLU A 74 -0.22 -7.37 1.48
N LEU A 75 -1.18 -7.95 2.21
CA LEU A 75 -1.66 -9.32 1.96
C LEU A 75 -2.37 -9.46 0.61
N VAL A 76 -3.27 -8.51 0.28
CA VAL A 76 -3.97 -8.50 -1.02
C VAL A 76 -2.97 -8.37 -2.16
N THR A 77 -1.98 -7.49 -2.01
CA THR A 77 -0.91 -7.31 -3.00
C THR A 77 -0.11 -8.60 -3.18
N ALA A 78 0.37 -9.21 -2.09
CA ALA A 78 1.13 -10.46 -2.16
C ALA A 78 0.33 -11.61 -2.81
N ALA A 79 -0.95 -11.73 -2.49
CA ALA A 79 -1.83 -12.74 -3.07
C ALA A 79 -2.03 -12.54 -4.59
N LEU A 80 -2.24 -11.30 -5.02
CA LEU A 80 -2.39 -10.95 -6.44
C LEU A 80 -1.10 -11.20 -7.23
N LEU A 81 0.05 -10.83 -6.66
CA LEU A 81 1.36 -11.11 -7.27
C LEU A 81 1.60 -12.62 -7.41
N ALA A 82 1.29 -13.40 -6.38
CA ALA A 82 1.41 -14.85 -6.41
C ALA A 82 0.48 -15.50 -7.44
N LEU A 83 -0.77 -15.02 -7.53
CA LEU A 83 -1.73 -15.46 -8.55
C LEU A 83 -1.23 -15.15 -9.96
N ASN A 84 -0.76 -13.92 -10.18
CA ASN A 84 -0.21 -13.52 -11.48
C ASN A 84 0.98 -14.39 -11.89
N ALA A 85 1.91 -14.65 -10.96
CA ALA A 85 3.06 -15.52 -11.19
C ALA A 85 2.67 -16.98 -11.45
N TYR A 86 1.59 -17.47 -10.83
CA TYR A 86 1.07 -18.82 -11.08
C TYR A 86 0.46 -18.95 -12.49
N LEU A 87 -0.25 -17.93 -12.95
CA LEU A 87 -0.97 -17.94 -14.24
C LEU A 87 -0.05 -17.71 -15.44
N HIS A 88 1.10 -17.06 -15.25
CA HIS A 88 2.09 -16.77 -16.29
C HIS A 88 3.32 -17.68 -16.21
N ARG A 89 3.19 -18.82 -15.53
CA ARG A 89 4.20 -19.89 -15.48
C ARG A 89 4.12 -20.79 -16.71
#